data_AF-T0YKW3-F1
#
_entry.id   AF-T0YKW3-F1
#
_cell.length_a   1.000
_cell.length_b   1.000
_cell.length_c   1.000
_cell.angle_alpha   90.00
_cell.angle_beta   90.00
_cell.angle_gamma   90.00
#
_symmetry.space_group_name_H-M   'P 1'
#
loop_
_entity.id
_entity.type
_entity.pdbx_description
1 polymer ?
#
loop_
_entity_poly.entity_id
_entity_poly.type
_entity_poly.pdbx_seq_one_letter_code
_entity_poly.pdbx_strand_id
1 'polypeptide(L)'
;AYHTQIGVHPDLITLGKIIGGGLPIGAFGGRADIMNQVSPEGNTYVSGTFSGNTLSMLGGIETLKALKVADYSKLTGLVEKMSNELAEMVSKRMECSVNHIGTMFQIFFGRSNVRDYSDAIGSDQKQFLRFFRFAMEAGIYLPPSTFETNFTSF
;
A
#
# COMPACT_ATOMS: atom_id res chain seq x y z
N ALA A 1 9.28 -7.63 5.39
CA ALA A 1 8.48 -6.39 5.55
C ALA A 1 9.28 -5.21 5.01
N TYR A 2 8.63 -4.09 4.65
CA TYR A 2 9.30 -2.95 4.00
C TYR A 2 10.46 -2.38 4.85
N HIS A 3 10.26 -2.21 6.16
CA HIS A 3 11.30 -1.70 7.07
C HIS A 3 12.58 -2.55 7.03
N THR A 4 12.47 -3.87 6.89
CA THR A 4 13.63 -4.78 6.72
C THR A 4 14.35 -4.53 5.39
N GLN A 5 13.61 -4.27 4.31
CA GLN A 5 14.18 -4.03 2.97
C GLN A 5 15.00 -2.74 2.93
N ILE A 6 14.57 -1.71 3.66
CA ILE A 6 15.27 -0.42 3.74
C ILE A 6 16.27 -0.32 4.90
N GLY A 7 16.49 -1.40 5.66
CA GLY A 7 17.42 -1.41 6.79
C GLY A 7 16.99 -0.53 7.98
N VAL A 8 15.70 -0.26 8.12
CA VAL A 8 15.15 0.51 9.23
C VAL A 8 14.50 -0.43 10.26
N HIS A 9 14.87 -0.26 11.53
CA HIS A 9 14.37 -1.05 12.64
C HIS A 9 13.56 -0.16 13.58
N PRO A 10 12.25 0.01 13.35
CA PRO A 10 11.42 0.84 14.21
C PRO A 10 11.16 0.16 15.56
N ASP A 11 10.98 0.98 16.59
CA ASP A 11 10.64 0.49 17.93
C ASP A 11 9.26 -0.17 17.99
N LEU A 12 8.32 0.35 17.19
CA LEU A 12 6.96 -0.15 17.02
C LEU A 12 6.57 -0.15 15.54
N ILE A 13 5.75 -1.13 15.17
CA ILE A 13 5.17 -1.33 13.84
C ILE A 13 3.67 -1.42 14.02
N THR A 14 2.92 -0.72 13.17
CA THR A 14 1.46 -0.88 13.03
C THR A 14 1.15 -1.57 11.71
N LEU A 15 0.18 -2.47 11.74
CA LEU A 15 -0.24 -3.30 10.62
C LEU A 15 -1.76 -3.26 10.49
N GLY A 16 -2.24 -3.39 9.26
CA GLY A 16 -3.65 -3.43 8.92
C GLY A 16 -3.83 -3.91 7.49
N LYS A 17 -5.01 -3.66 6.92
CA LYS A 17 -5.35 -4.07 5.54
C LYS A 17 -5.18 -5.58 5.35
N ILE A 18 -4.15 -5.98 4.59
CA ILE A 18 -3.95 -7.35 4.10
C ILE A 18 -3.78 -8.39 5.23
N ILE A 19 -3.35 -7.97 6.42
CA ILE A 19 -3.14 -8.89 7.55
C ILE A 19 -4.43 -9.58 8.03
N GLY A 20 -5.61 -9.10 7.62
CA GLY A 20 -6.90 -9.74 7.90
C GLY A 20 -7.50 -10.53 6.76
N GLY A 21 -6.86 -10.59 5.59
CA GLY A 21 -7.44 -11.29 4.43
C GLY A 21 -8.80 -10.74 4.00
N GLY A 22 -8.99 -9.41 4.06
CA GLY A 22 -10.27 -8.76 3.77
C GLY A 22 -11.20 -8.61 4.97
N LEU A 23 -10.84 -9.14 6.14
CA LEU A 23 -11.61 -8.99 7.37
C LEU A 23 -11.02 -7.90 8.29
N PRO A 24 -11.85 -7.30 9.18
CA PRO A 24 -11.39 -6.20 10.04
C PRO A 24 -10.36 -6.66 11.07
N ILE A 25 -9.11 -6.22 10.88
CA ILE A 25 -8.06 -6.38 11.86
C ILE A 25 -7.00 -5.29 11.74
N GLY A 26 -6.52 -4.84 12.90
CA GLY A 26 -5.28 -4.09 13.04
C GLY A 26 -4.38 -4.80 14.03
N ALA A 27 -3.07 -4.61 13.91
CA ALA A 27 -2.10 -5.09 14.88
C ALA A 27 -1.04 -4.03 15.12
N PHE A 28 -0.47 -4.01 16.32
CA PHE A 28 0.75 -3.30 16.61
C PHE A 28 1.70 -4.23 17.35
N GLY A 29 2.99 -4.07 17.14
CA GLY A 29 4.03 -4.89 17.73
C GLY A 29 5.38 -4.22 17.60
N GLY A 30 6.41 -4.73 18.25
CA GLY A 30 7.73 -4.11 18.21
C GLY A 30 8.67 -4.70 19.23
N ARG A 31 9.56 -3.86 19.78
CA ARG A 31 10.52 -4.29 20.79
C ARG A 31 9.81 -4.87 22.02
N ALA A 32 10.38 -5.94 22.55
CA ALA A 32 9.81 -6.66 23.67
C ALA A 32 9.68 -5.80 24.94
N ASP A 33 10.67 -4.94 25.22
CA ASP A 33 10.63 -4.05 26.39
C ASP A 33 9.47 -3.05 26.35
N ILE A 34 9.05 -2.62 25.15
CA ILE A 34 7.87 -1.78 24.93
C ILE A 34 6.60 -2.63 25.01
N MET A 35 6.55 -3.78 24.34
CA MET A 35 5.36 -4.63 24.32
C MET A 35 5.02 -5.20 25.71
N ASN A 36 6.02 -5.42 26.57
CA ASN A 36 5.82 -5.83 27.97
C ASN A 36 5.16 -4.74 28.83
N GLN A 37 4.99 -3.52 28.32
CA GLN A 37 4.20 -2.48 29.00
C GLN A 37 2.69 -2.63 28.74
N VAL A 38 2.28 -3.44 27.77
CA VAL A 38 0.86 -3.67 27.44
C VAL A 38 0.27 -4.64 28.46
N SER A 39 -0.96 -4.40 28.88
CA SER A 39 -1.70 -5.33 29.75
C SER A 39 -1.91 -6.69 29.06
N PRO A 40 -1.77 -7.83 29.77
CA PRO A 40 -1.70 -7.96 31.23
C PRO A 40 -0.30 -7.87 31.84
N GLU A 41 0.79 -7.90 31.06
CA GLU A 41 2.15 -7.85 31.62
C GLU A 41 2.50 -6.48 32.22
N GLY A 42 2.00 -5.40 31.63
CA GLY A 42 2.29 -4.03 32.05
C GLY A 42 1.06 -3.15 32.28
N ASN A 43 1.32 -1.86 32.50
CA ASN A 43 0.30 -0.90 32.97
C ASN A 43 -0.46 -0.19 31.85
N THR A 44 -0.10 -0.40 30.58
CA THR A 44 -0.76 0.23 29.43
C THR A 44 -1.95 -0.61 29.01
N TYR A 45 -3.16 -0.14 29.33
CA TYR A 45 -4.39 -0.85 29.02
C TYR A 45 -4.75 -0.76 27.54
N VAL A 46 -4.93 -1.92 26.90
CA VAL A 46 -5.47 -2.06 25.55
C VAL A 46 -6.55 -3.12 25.58
N SER A 47 -7.70 -2.83 24.97
CA SER A 47 -8.83 -3.75 24.89
C SER A 47 -9.61 -3.53 23.61
N GLY A 48 -10.32 -4.57 23.17
CA GLY A 48 -11.25 -4.49 22.06
C GLY A 48 -12.05 -5.77 21.94
N THR A 49 -13.38 -5.65 21.94
CA THR A 49 -14.30 -6.81 21.93
C THR A 49 -14.05 -7.76 20.76
N PHE A 50 -13.67 -7.23 19.60
CA PHE A 50 -13.39 -8.01 18.39
C PHE A 50 -11.90 -8.26 18.15
N SER A 51 -11.02 -7.82 19.05
CA SER A 51 -9.59 -8.09 18.96
C SER A 51 -9.36 -9.60 19.00
N GLY A 52 -8.72 -10.15 17.97
CA GLY A 52 -8.45 -11.59 17.90
C GLY A 52 -9.67 -12.46 17.60
N ASN A 53 -10.78 -11.90 17.08
CA ASN A 53 -11.95 -12.73 16.71
C ASN A 53 -11.57 -13.82 15.69
N THR A 54 -12.15 -15.01 15.85
CA THR A 54 -11.77 -16.22 15.09
C THR A 54 -11.85 -16.03 13.58
N LEU A 55 -12.87 -15.32 13.09
CA LEU A 55 -13.04 -15.10 11.66
C LEU A 55 -11.85 -14.31 11.07
N SER A 56 -11.47 -13.21 11.72
CA SER A 56 -10.34 -12.38 11.29
C SER A 56 -8.99 -13.09 11.46
N MET A 57 -8.84 -13.90 12.52
CA MET A 57 -7.65 -14.73 12.72
C MET A 57 -7.47 -15.75 11.59
N LEU A 58 -8.53 -16.49 11.24
CA LEU A 58 -8.49 -17.49 10.18
C LEU A 58 -8.20 -16.84 8.81
N GLY A 59 -8.92 -15.76 8.47
CA GLY A 59 -8.69 -15.02 7.23
C GLY A 59 -7.28 -14.48 7.11
N GLY A 60 -6.74 -13.91 8.19
CA GLY A 60 -5.37 -13.43 8.26
C GLY A 60 -4.34 -14.53 8.12
N ILE A 61 -4.46 -15.63 8.89
CA ILE A 61 -3.50 -16.75 8.86
C ILE A 61 -3.44 -17.38 7.47
N GLU A 62 -4.58 -17.70 6.86
CA GLU A 62 -4.61 -18.34 5.53
C GLU A 62 -4.09 -17.39 4.44
N THR A 63 -4.41 -16.10 4.52
CA THR A 63 -3.85 -15.08 3.61
C THR A 63 -2.34 -15.01 3.74
N LEU A 64 -1.79 -14.90 4.97
CA LEU A 64 -0.36 -14.80 5.19
C LEU A 64 0.39 -16.08 4.79
N LYS A 65 -0.20 -17.26 4.95
CA LYS A 65 0.37 -18.53 4.45
C LYS A 65 0.49 -18.53 2.93
N ALA A 66 -0.58 -18.14 2.23
CA ALA A 66 -0.58 -18.07 0.76
C ALA A 66 0.46 -17.05 0.25
N LEU A 67 0.49 -15.87 0.88
CA LEU A 67 1.44 -14.81 0.52
C LEU A 67 2.89 -15.18 0.83
N LYS A 68 3.16 -15.97 1.87
CA LYS A 68 4.52 -16.38 2.25
C LYS A 68 5.27 -17.13 1.13
N VAL A 69 4.55 -17.84 0.27
CA VAL A 69 5.12 -18.61 -0.85
C VAL A 69 4.94 -17.91 -2.20
N ALA A 70 4.37 -16.71 -2.22
CA ALA A 70 4.08 -15.99 -3.45
C ALA A 70 5.34 -15.33 -4.03
N ASP A 71 5.40 -15.25 -5.36
CA ASP A 71 6.55 -14.69 -6.09
C ASP A 71 6.47 -13.16 -6.20
N TYR A 72 6.81 -12.49 -5.11
CA TYR A 72 6.88 -11.03 -5.07
C TYR A 72 7.89 -10.44 -6.06
N SER A 73 8.98 -11.17 -6.37
CA SER A 73 9.99 -10.68 -7.30
C SER A 73 9.40 -10.51 -8.70
N LYS A 74 8.63 -11.50 -9.16
CA LYS A 74 7.93 -11.43 -10.44
C LYS A 74 6.90 -10.30 -10.46
N LEU A 75 6.08 -10.18 -9.41
CA LEU A 75 5.04 -9.14 -9.37
C LEU A 75 5.64 -7.73 -9.32
N THR A 76 6.69 -7.51 -8.53
CA THR A 76 7.40 -6.23 -8.47
C THR A 76 8.06 -5.88 -9.81
N GLY A 77 8.70 -6.84 -10.48
CA GLY A 77 9.27 -6.60 -11.82
C GLY A 77 8.20 -6.24 -12.87
N LEU A 78 7.00 -6.81 -12.79
CA LEU A 78 5.89 -6.44 -13.65
C LEU A 78 5.38 -5.02 -13.38
N VAL A 79 5.24 -4.64 -12.11
CA VAL A 79 4.79 -3.29 -11.72
C VAL A 79 5.81 -2.22 -12.13
N GLU A 80 7.10 -2.49 -11.92
CA GLU A 80 8.18 -1.60 -12.38
C GLU A 80 8.13 -1.41 -13.89
N LYS A 81 8.08 -2.52 -14.66
CA LYS A 81 7.99 -2.46 -16.12
C LYS A 81 6.76 -1.66 -16.59
N MET A 82 5.59 -1.98 -16.07
CA MET A 82 4.33 -1.29 -16.41
C MET A 82 4.41 0.20 -16.05
N SER A 83 4.96 0.55 -14.89
CA SER A 83 5.07 1.95 -14.44
C SER A 83 6.00 2.75 -15.34
N ASN A 84 7.13 2.17 -15.73
CA ASN A 84 8.09 2.79 -16.65
C ASN A 84 7.49 2.98 -18.06
N GLU A 85 6.82 1.97 -18.60
CA GLU A 85 6.14 2.07 -19.90
C GLU A 85 5.01 3.11 -19.87
N LEU A 86 4.22 3.16 -18.78
CA LEU A 86 3.18 4.16 -18.60
C LEU A 86 3.76 5.59 -18.58
N ALA A 87 4.85 5.80 -17.82
CA ALA A 87 5.53 7.09 -17.77
C ALA A 87 6.06 7.50 -19.16
N GLU A 88 6.70 6.58 -19.88
CA GLU A 88 7.22 6.83 -21.23
C GLU A 88 6.11 7.18 -22.23
N MET A 89 4.97 6.49 -22.18
CA MET A 89 3.83 6.77 -23.07
C MET A 89 3.19 8.12 -22.79
N VAL A 90 2.99 8.46 -21.51
CA VAL A 90 2.29 9.69 -21.12
C VAL A 90 3.18 10.92 -21.29
N SER A 91 4.47 10.82 -20.96
CA SER A 91 5.45 11.91 -21.09
C SER A 91 5.58 12.45 -22.52
N LYS A 92 5.26 11.64 -23.54
CA LYS A 92 5.20 12.06 -24.95
C LYS A 92 4.07 13.06 -25.25
N ARG A 93 3.08 13.19 -24.36
CA ARG A 93 1.88 14.02 -24.56
C ARG A 93 1.72 15.12 -23.51
N MET A 94 2.21 14.89 -22.29
CA MET A 94 2.11 15.83 -21.18
C MET A 94 3.10 15.48 -20.08
N GLU A 95 3.42 16.47 -19.25
CA GLU A 95 4.25 16.24 -18.07
C GLU A 95 3.55 15.27 -17.10
N CYS A 96 4.28 14.28 -16.61
CA CYS A 96 3.79 13.31 -15.62
C CYS A 96 4.92 12.69 -14.81
N SER A 97 4.56 12.14 -13.64
CA SER A 97 5.42 11.31 -12.79
C SER A 97 4.67 10.02 -12.50
N VAL A 98 5.31 8.88 -12.71
CA VAL A 98 4.78 7.59 -12.25
C VAL A 98 5.68 7.08 -11.14
N ASN A 99 5.20 7.16 -9.91
CA ASN A 99 5.92 6.66 -8.76
C ASN A 99 5.53 5.19 -8.55
N HIS A 100 6.49 4.33 -8.23
CA HIS A 100 6.20 2.94 -7.88
C HIS A 100 7.12 2.43 -6.78
N ILE A 101 6.63 1.46 -6.01
CA ILE A 101 7.41 0.75 -4.99
C ILE A 101 6.78 -0.62 -4.73
N GLY A 102 7.59 -1.68 -4.79
CA GLY A 102 7.09 -3.04 -4.62
C GLY A 102 5.98 -3.35 -5.63
N THR A 103 4.75 -3.59 -5.15
CA THR A 103 3.58 -3.88 -5.99
C THR A 103 2.66 -2.68 -6.21
N MET A 104 3.07 -1.50 -5.73
CA MET A 104 2.29 -0.27 -5.73
C MET A 104 2.77 0.69 -6.81
N PHE A 105 1.85 1.44 -7.41
CA PHE A 105 2.18 2.52 -8.34
C PHE A 105 1.16 3.67 -8.25
N GLN A 106 1.55 4.86 -8.70
CA GLN A 106 0.65 5.99 -8.86
C GLN A 106 1.13 6.91 -9.97
N ILE A 107 0.19 7.42 -10.78
CA ILE A 107 0.44 8.42 -11.81
C ILE A 107 -0.01 9.81 -11.33
N PHE A 108 0.88 10.78 -11.46
CA PHE A 108 0.64 12.20 -11.24
C PHE A 108 0.80 12.95 -12.56
N PHE A 109 -0.17 13.80 -12.89
CA PHE A 109 -0.17 14.57 -14.14
C PHE A 109 0.27 16.02 -13.87
N GLY A 110 0.85 16.68 -14.88
CA GLY A 110 1.26 18.08 -14.82
C GLY A 110 2.51 18.34 -13.97
N ARG A 111 3.26 17.29 -13.59
CA ARG A 111 4.50 17.36 -12.82
C ARG A 111 5.42 16.18 -13.14
N SER A 112 6.71 16.45 -13.31
CA SER A 112 7.74 15.47 -13.66
C SER A 112 8.37 14.76 -12.46
N ASN A 113 8.15 15.28 -11.24
CA ASN A 113 8.72 14.71 -10.02
C ASN A 113 7.79 15.01 -8.84
N VAL A 114 7.34 13.95 -8.15
CA VAL A 114 6.45 14.05 -7.00
C VAL A 114 7.09 13.31 -5.83
N ARG A 115 7.55 14.05 -4.82
CA ARG A 115 8.31 13.47 -3.70
C ARG A 115 7.64 13.67 -2.34
N ASP A 116 6.71 14.61 -2.26
CA ASP A 116 6.00 14.92 -1.03
C ASP A 116 4.52 15.26 -1.28
N TYR A 117 3.83 15.60 -0.19
CA TYR A 117 2.42 15.97 -0.22
C TYR A 117 2.15 17.24 -1.04
N SER A 118 3.03 18.24 -0.95
CA SER A 118 2.91 19.52 -1.67
C SER A 118 2.99 19.30 -3.18
N ASP A 119 3.86 18.39 -3.62
CA ASP A 119 3.92 17.99 -5.02
C ASP A 119 2.65 17.27 -5.48
N ALA A 120 2.16 16.33 -4.67
CA ALA A 120 0.97 15.55 -4.99
C ALA A 120 -0.27 16.44 -5.14
N ILE A 121 -0.51 17.38 -4.21
CA ILE A 121 -1.65 18.30 -4.30
C ILE A 121 -1.52 19.28 -5.47
N GLY A 122 -0.28 19.60 -5.85
CA GLY A 122 0.02 20.47 -6.99
C GLY A 122 -0.03 19.78 -8.35
N SER A 123 -0.38 18.49 -8.39
CA SER A 123 -0.57 17.74 -9.65
C SER A 123 -1.94 18.04 -10.27
N ASP A 124 -2.10 17.84 -11.58
CA ASP A 124 -3.35 18.09 -12.30
C ASP A 124 -4.41 17.02 -11.98
N GLN A 125 -5.24 17.32 -10.99
CA GLN A 125 -6.34 16.47 -10.55
C GLN A 125 -7.44 16.33 -11.60
N LYS A 126 -7.66 17.34 -12.45
CA LYS A 126 -8.69 17.28 -13.51
C LYS A 126 -8.26 16.29 -14.60
N GLN A 127 -6.98 16.30 -14.94
CA GLN A 127 -6.39 15.32 -15.85
C GLN A 127 -6.43 13.90 -15.27
N PHE A 128 -6.15 13.73 -13.98
CA PHE A 128 -6.32 12.42 -13.32
C PHE A 128 -7.77 11.92 -13.40
N LEU A 129 -8.76 12.75 -13.08
CA LEU A 129 -10.17 12.35 -13.14
C LEU A 129 -10.61 11.95 -14.56
N ARG A 130 -10.08 12.62 -15.59
CA ARG A 130 -10.30 12.22 -16.98
C ARG A 130 -9.67 10.87 -17.30
N PHE A 131 -8.44 10.64 -16.84
CA PHE A 131 -7.77 9.35 -16.99
C PHE A 131 -8.52 8.22 -16.27
N PHE A 132 -8.97 8.45 -15.04
CA PHE A 132 -9.79 7.51 -14.27
C PHE A 132 -11.08 7.13 -15.00
N ARG A 133 -11.82 8.10 -15.55
CA ARG A 133 -13.04 7.83 -16.32
C ARG A 133 -12.75 7.02 -17.58
N PHE A 134 -11.70 7.38 -18.30
CA PHE A 134 -11.26 6.63 -19.47
C PHE A 134 -10.87 5.18 -19.12
N ALA A 135 -10.12 4.98 -18.04
CA ALA A 135 -9.75 3.66 -17.54
C ALA A 135 -11.00 2.84 -17.21
N MET A 136 -11.97 3.44 -16.52
CA MET A 136 -13.24 2.79 -16.18
C MET A 136 -14.03 2.38 -17.43
N GLU A 137 -14.14 3.26 -18.42
CA GLU A 137 -14.78 2.95 -19.72
C GLU A 137 -14.06 1.82 -20.47
N ALA A 138 -12.75 1.69 -20.29
CA ALA A 138 -11.93 0.60 -20.83
C ALA A 138 -11.94 -0.68 -19.96
N GLY A 139 -12.74 -0.73 -18.89
CA GLY A 139 -12.84 -1.90 -18.00
C GLY A 139 -11.72 -2.02 -16.95
N ILE A 140 -10.94 -0.96 -16.74
CA ILE A 140 -9.88 -0.90 -15.73
C ILE A 140 -10.35 -0.04 -14.55
N TYR A 141 -10.56 -0.66 -13.40
CA TYR A 141 -10.94 0.05 -12.18
C TYR A 141 -9.69 0.50 -11.40
N LEU A 142 -9.52 1.82 -11.28
CA LEU A 142 -8.51 2.45 -10.43
C LEU A 142 -9.22 3.13 -9.25
N PRO A 143 -8.57 3.37 -8.11
CA PRO A 143 -9.13 4.21 -7.06
C PRO A 143 -9.44 5.63 -7.61
N PRO A 144 -10.60 6.21 -7.30
CA PRO A 144 -11.04 7.50 -7.85
C PRO A 144 -10.34 8.71 -7.20
N SER A 145 -9.06 8.60 -6.88
CA SER A 145 -8.29 9.63 -6.17
C SER A 145 -6.82 9.65 -6.57
N THR A 146 -6.31 10.85 -6.89
CA THR A 146 -4.87 11.09 -7.11
C THR A 146 -4.04 10.84 -5.84
N PHE A 147 -4.68 10.79 -4.67
CA PHE A 147 -4.03 10.57 -3.38
C PHE A 147 -4.11 9.13 -2.90
N GLU A 148 -4.69 8.24 -3.71
CA GLU A 148 -4.78 6.82 -3.40
C GLU A 148 -3.92 6.02 -4.36
N THR A 149 -2.98 5.27 -3.78
CA THR A 149 -2.07 4.41 -4.55
C THR A 149 -2.82 3.27 -5.22
N ASN A 150 -2.43 2.95 -6.44
CA ASN A 150 -2.80 1.71 -7.08
C ASN A 150 -1.87 0.60 -6.57
N PHE A 151 -2.35 -0.64 -6.58
CA PHE A 151 -1.53 -1.81 -6.27
C PHE A 151 -2.05 -3.02 -7.02
N THR A 152 -1.12 -3.92 -7.33
CA THR A 152 -1.43 -5.22 -7.91
C THR A 152 -1.33 -6.31 -6.85
N SER A 153 -2.09 -7.38 -7.04
CA SER A 153 -2.06 -8.58 -6.19
C SER A 153 -1.77 -9.82 -7.04
N PHE A 154 -1.52 -10.94 -6.35
CA PHE A 154 -1.54 -12.27 -6.94
C PHE A 154 -2.96 -12.69 -7.33
#